data_AF-F7RVL9-F1
#
_entry.id   AF-F7RVL9-F1
#
_cell.length_a   1.000
_cell.length_b   1.000
_cell.length_c   1.000
_cell.angle_alpha   90.00
_cell.angle_beta   90.00
_cell.angle_gamma   90.00
#
_symmetry.space_group_name_H-M   'P 1'
#
loop_
_entity.id
_entity.type
_entity.pdbx_description
1 polymer ?
#
loop_
_entity_poly.entity_id
_entity_poly.type
_entity_poly.pdbx_seq_one_letter_code
_entity_poly.pdbx_strand_id
1 'polypeptide(L)'
;MANNLKFMNLRTFPGKSFVVLQRRYKAIAMGVFALLFFWLNVVPLALAQDYDIDKISRAVVQVKVDDGTGSGSILIRNNEILVITNKHVVEGFTEVNIAVLSDLNAPAELKFKAELKGFSDEYDIAVLRIVSDLEGNLVTAEKLLRGQYGFPFSELTMAASEATARRGEHVGVFGYPGAVENEMVYTTGIISAVQYGEYKGERLPLWYRTNAEISPGNSGGTVVNSRGEFIGIPTYVANQEVTGSRLGSLFAAEFALAIIDNEADLLSDWALATRSDDERLNFSKEPGFGSVSLDSAALAAMHQHEVISGGDINSRYLGGECLGYVASAPDYRMMLTEAQANLFISFVSNEASDDTSLLVNAPNGDWHCNDDYENTSLNPGVVIENAAVGQYDIWVGSYLADRFITGTLGLSNVTVLTAANLTASLDISGVPYYGEASLVRGFTPDPHRVDIMGGGSINIAQTNIENCVGYVSEKPDFRLRWEGASSLLQFYFIAEDSALDPVLVVNAPDGSWYCNDDANSNTRNPSIKFNSARNGVYDIWVGSYQESVWVQGELRITELEARVN
;
A
#
# COMPACT_ATOMS: atom_id res chain seq x y z
N MET A 1 57.50 -29.73 35.47
CA MET A 1 58.95 -29.54 35.68
C MET A 1 59.54 -28.92 34.44
N ALA A 2 59.80 -27.61 34.45
CA ALA A 2 60.71 -26.98 33.48
C ALA A 2 61.77 -26.27 34.32
N ASN A 3 62.96 -26.85 34.34
CA ASN A 3 64.07 -26.44 35.17
C ASN A 3 64.82 -25.27 34.51
N ASN A 4 64.94 -24.20 35.28
CA ASN A 4 66.17 -23.49 35.64
C ASN A 4 67.12 -22.99 34.55
N LEU A 5 67.55 -21.73 34.78
CA LEU A 5 68.93 -21.24 34.94
C LEU A 5 69.03 -19.86 34.27
N LYS A 6 69.70 -18.84 34.79
CA LYS A 6 70.33 -18.54 36.08
C LYS A 6 70.62 -17.04 36.00
N PHE A 7 70.35 -16.30 37.08
CA PHE A 7 70.84 -14.93 37.24
C PHE A 7 72.33 -14.94 37.60
N MET A 8 73.09 -13.98 37.05
CA MET A 8 74.35 -13.54 37.64
C MET A 8 74.35 -12.01 37.70
N ASN A 9 74.30 -11.50 38.93
CA ASN A 9 74.33 -10.09 39.31
C ASN A 9 75.77 -9.62 39.46
N LEU A 10 76.12 -8.44 38.92
CA LEU A 10 77.28 -7.65 39.35
C LEU A 10 76.98 -6.13 39.34
N ARG A 11 76.70 -5.63 40.55
CA ARG A 11 77.03 -4.34 41.19
C ARG A 11 77.38 -3.09 40.33
N THR A 12 76.48 -2.11 40.39
CA THR A 12 76.62 -0.66 40.75
C THR A 12 78.03 -0.06 40.90
N PHE A 13 78.38 1.14 40.37
CA PHE A 13 78.09 2.52 40.87
C PHE A 13 78.93 3.56 40.02
N PRO A 14 78.91 4.91 40.22
CA PRO A 14 78.06 5.90 39.54
C PRO A 14 78.82 7.05 38.81
N GLY A 15 78.09 7.95 38.12
CA GLY A 15 78.42 9.40 38.17
C GLY A 15 78.85 10.13 36.88
N LYS A 16 77.91 10.94 36.35
CA LYS A 16 78.03 12.36 35.95
C LYS A 16 78.84 12.81 34.71
N SER A 17 78.07 13.36 33.75
CA SER A 17 78.17 14.71 33.15
C SER A 17 78.73 14.90 31.71
N PHE A 18 78.16 15.95 31.05
CA PHE A 18 78.48 16.63 29.78
C PHE A 18 77.94 15.96 28.50
N VAL A 19 76.92 16.45 27.75
CA VAL A 19 76.50 17.79 27.27
C VAL A 19 77.34 18.31 26.08
N VAL A 20 76.66 18.41 24.92
CA VAL A 20 76.92 19.15 23.66
C VAL A 20 77.85 18.53 22.59
N LEU A 21 77.26 18.01 21.50
CA LEU A 21 77.31 18.70 20.19
C LEU A 21 76.24 18.16 19.23
N GLN A 22 75.30 19.04 18.86
CA GLN A 22 74.39 18.86 17.74
C GLN A 22 75.16 18.99 16.41
N ARG A 23 74.89 18.09 15.45
CA ARG A 23 74.26 18.44 14.16
C ARG A 23 74.10 17.22 13.25
N ARG A 24 72.83 16.82 13.09
CA ARG A 24 72.16 16.38 11.85
C ARG A 24 72.82 15.25 11.05
N TYR A 25 72.24 14.05 11.14
CA TYR A 25 71.43 13.40 10.09
C TYR A 25 71.34 11.91 10.40
N LYS A 26 70.17 11.50 10.91
CA LYS A 26 69.54 10.16 10.95
C LYS A 26 68.44 10.27 12.03
N ALA A 27 67.28 10.91 11.82
CA ALA A 27 66.26 10.59 10.82
C ALA A 27 66.25 9.09 10.51
N ILE A 28 65.25 8.37 11.00
CA ILE A 28 65.08 6.90 10.92
C ILE A 28 65.82 6.13 12.02
N ALA A 29 65.37 6.28 13.28
CA ALA A 29 65.45 5.23 14.33
C ALA A 29 64.72 5.64 15.64
N MET A 30 63.69 6.49 15.56
CA MET A 30 62.95 6.94 16.74
C MET A 30 61.47 7.12 16.39
N GLY A 31 60.88 6.06 15.83
CA GLY A 31 59.50 6.05 15.34
C GLY A 31 58.83 4.67 15.43
N VAL A 32 59.27 3.82 16.36
CA VAL A 32 58.68 2.46 16.54
C VAL A 32 58.38 2.14 18.02
N PHE A 33 58.55 3.09 18.95
CA PHE A 33 58.31 2.83 20.39
C PHE A 33 57.19 3.66 21.02
N ALA A 34 56.23 4.12 20.20
CA ALA A 34 55.04 4.85 20.64
C ALA A 34 53.75 4.33 19.96
N LEU A 35 53.66 3.01 19.73
CA LEU A 35 52.56 2.40 18.98
C LEU A 35 51.98 1.12 19.61
N LEU A 36 52.16 0.86 20.91
CA LEU A 36 51.74 -0.44 21.47
C LEU A 36 50.91 -0.47 22.74
N PHE A 37 50.55 0.64 23.40
CA PHE A 37 49.64 0.56 24.58
C PHE A 37 48.80 1.83 24.78
N PHE A 38 48.03 2.20 23.76
CA PHE A 38 46.84 3.05 23.92
C PHE A 38 45.71 2.51 23.04
N TRP A 39 45.41 1.22 23.20
CA TRP A 39 44.05 0.72 22.99
C TRP A 39 43.21 1.24 24.17
N LEU A 40 42.87 2.53 24.12
CA LEU A 40 41.64 2.97 24.77
C LEU A 40 40.56 2.16 24.08
N ASN A 41 39.99 1.21 24.82
CA ASN A 41 38.69 0.66 24.51
C ASN A 41 37.74 1.86 24.45
N VAL A 42 37.58 2.44 23.26
CA VAL A 42 36.37 3.15 22.93
C VAL A 42 35.34 2.05 22.81
N VAL A 43 34.85 1.58 23.96
CA VAL A 43 33.57 0.88 23.99
C VAL A 43 32.63 1.91 23.39
N PRO A 44 31.98 1.65 22.24
CA PRO A 44 30.92 2.53 21.82
C PRO A 44 29.98 2.61 23.02
N LEU A 45 29.74 3.83 23.52
CA LEU A 45 28.71 4.05 24.51
C LEU A 45 27.40 3.76 23.78
N ALA A 46 27.05 2.48 23.67
CA ALA A 46 25.68 2.07 23.40
C ALA A 46 24.90 2.75 24.52
N LEU A 47 24.10 3.75 24.16
CA LEU A 47 23.15 4.34 25.10
C LEU A 47 22.29 3.16 25.57
N ALA A 48 22.53 2.71 26.78
CA ALA A 48 21.81 1.58 27.35
C ALA A 48 20.34 2.00 27.46
N GLN A 49 19.48 1.32 26.72
CA GLN A 49 18.05 1.35 26.93
C GLN A 49 17.80 0.76 28.32
N ASP A 50 17.33 1.57 29.28
CA ASP A 50 17.35 1.23 30.72
C ASP A 50 16.02 0.66 31.23
N TYR A 51 15.25 0.00 30.35
CA TYR A 51 13.97 -0.58 30.70
C TYR A 51 13.85 -2.04 30.28
N ASP A 52 13.03 -2.76 31.04
CA ASP A 52 12.70 -4.16 30.80
C ASP A 52 11.65 -4.27 29.69
N ILE A 53 12.09 -4.74 28.51
CA ILE A 53 11.23 -4.95 27.34
C ILE A 53 10.10 -5.91 27.68
N ASP A 54 10.42 -7.05 28.29
CA ASP A 54 9.45 -8.12 28.62
C ASP A 54 8.36 -7.64 29.58
N LYS A 55 8.73 -6.74 30.49
CA LYS A 55 7.77 -6.11 31.40
C LYS A 55 6.77 -5.23 30.63
N ILE A 56 7.24 -4.44 29.68
CA ILE A 56 6.39 -3.56 28.85
C ILE A 56 5.51 -4.38 27.91
N SER A 57 6.08 -5.43 27.29
CA SER A 57 5.40 -6.36 26.40
C SER A 57 4.10 -6.93 26.97
N ARG A 58 4.03 -7.13 28.29
CA ARG A 58 2.85 -7.69 28.98
C ARG A 58 1.72 -6.68 29.21
N ALA A 59 1.97 -5.40 28.95
CA ALA A 59 0.93 -4.37 28.91
C ALA A 59 0.40 -4.14 27.49
N VAL A 60 1.13 -4.62 26.47
CA VAL A 60 0.72 -4.53 25.07
C VAL A 60 -0.19 -5.71 24.76
N VAL A 61 -1.28 -5.45 24.05
CA VAL A 61 -2.26 -6.46 23.69
C VAL A 61 -2.51 -6.45 22.20
N GLN A 62 -2.92 -7.61 21.68
CA GLN A 62 -3.47 -7.70 20.35
C GLN A 62 -4.98 -7.54 20.46
N VAL A 63 -5.52 -6.56 19.73
CA VAL A 63 -6.95 -6.32 19.60
C VAL A 63 -7.44 -7.13 18.40
N LYS A 64 -8.42 -8.01 18.61
CA LYS A 64 -9.01 -8.86 17.58
C LYS A 64 -10.47 -8.49 17.37
N VAL A 65 -10.78 -8.08 16.16
CA VAL A 65 -12.13 -7.91 15.63
C VAL A 65 -12.41 -9.01 14.61
N ASP A 66 -13.65 -9.15 14.13
CA ASP A 66 -14.04 -10.30 13.31
C ASP A 66 -13.28 -10.40 11.97
N ASP A 67 -12.81 -9.27 11.44
CA ASP A 67 -12.16 -9.14 10.13
C ASP A 67 -10.79 -8.45 10.19
N GLY A 68 -10.17 -8.37 11.37
CA GLY A 68 -8.95 -7.61 11.52
C GLY A 68 -8.26 -7.79 12.87
N THR A 69 -6.99 -7.38 12.88
CA THR A 69 -6.22 -7.29 14.12
C THR A 69 -5.45 -5.98 14.19
N GLY A 70 -5.26 -5.49 15.40
CA GLY A 70 -4.38 -4.36 15.69
C GLY A 70 -3.76 -4.51 17.06
N SER A 71 -3.17 -3.42 17.55
CA SER A 71 -2.51 -3.40 18.84
C SER A 71 -3.23 -2.48 19.83
N GLY A 72 -3.00 -2.70 21.11
CA GLY A 72 -3.53 -1.88 22.19
C GLY A 72 -2.58 -1.81 23.37
N SER A 73 -2.77 -0.83 24.23
CA SER A 73 -2.04 -0.65 25.49
C SER A 73 -2.98 -0.73 26.68
N ILE A 74 -2.76 -1.66 27.62
CA ILE A 74 -3.54 -1.75 28.86
C ILE A 74 -3.13 -0.63 29.82
N LEU A 75 -4.13 0.09 30.33
CA LEU A 75 -4.00 1.04 31.43
C LEU A 75 -5.05 0.76 32.50
N ILE A 76 -4.69 0.96 33.77
CA ILE A 76 -5.65 0.94 34.87
C ILE A 76 -6.00 2.38 35.24
N ARG A 77 -7.29 2.71 35.16
CA ARG A 77 -7.82 4.04 35.47
C ARG A 77 -9.14 3.91 36.18
N ASN A 78 -9.33 4.62 37.29
CA ASN A 78 -10.58 4.61 38.07
C ASN A 78 -11.09 3.18 38.41
N ASN A 79 -10.16 2.25 38.68
CA ASN A 79 -10.44 0.82 38.93
C ASN A 79 -11.03 0.05 37.72
N GLU A 80 -11.03 0.63 36.53
CA GLU A 80 -11.33 -0.01 35.25
C GLU A 80 -10.02 -0.46 34.57
N ILE A 81 -10.12 -1.52 33.77
CA ILE A 81 -9.04 -1.98 32.89
C ILE A 81 -9.36 -1.47 31.49
N LEU A 82 -8.65 -0.44 31.07
CA LEU A 82 -8.82 0.19 29.77
C LEU A 82 -7.77 -0.33 28.80
N VAL A 83 -8.14 -0.43 27.53
CA VAL A 83 -7.20 -0.62 26.42
C VAL A 83 -7.30 0.60 25.53
N ILE A 84 -6.20 1.34 25.39
CA ILE A 84 -6.11 2.42 24.40
C ILE A 84 -5.60 1.82 23.09
N THR A 85 -6.26 2.15 21.99
CA THR A 85 -5.90 1.74 20.63
C THR A 85 -6.28 2.85 19.64
N ASN A 86 -6.09 2.63 18.33
CA ASN A 86 -6.61 3.53 17.31
C ASN A 86 -8.09 3.26 17.04
N LYS A 87 -8.81 4.31 16.61
CA LYS A 87 -10.24 4.18 16.25
C LYS A 87 -10.41 3.24 15.06
N HIS A 88 -9.58 3.38 14.02
CA HIS A 88 -9.66 2.52 12.83
C HIS A 88 -9.48 1.02 13.11
N VAL A 89 -8.83 0.65 14.23
CA VAL A 89 -8.64 -0.76 14.63
C VAL A 89 -9.95 -1.40 15.08
N VAL A 90 -10.88 -0.60 15.61
CA VAL A 90 -12.12 -1.09 16.25
C VAL A 90 -13.38 -0.47 15.66
N GLU A 91 -13.24 0.22 14.52
CA GLU A 91 -14.34 0.96 13.90
C GLU A 91 -15.49 0.03 13.51
N GLY A 92 -16.71 0.39 13.91
CA GLY A 92 -17.92 -0.40 13.68
C GLY A 92 -18.17 -1.50 14.72
N PHE A 93 -17.24 -1.76 15.63
CA PHE A 93 -17.38 -2.80 16.65
C PHE A 93 -17.69 -2.20 18.02
N THR A 94 -18.61 -2.83 18.76
CA THR A 94 -18.95 -2.47 20.14
C THR A 94 -18.39 -3.46 21.17
N GLU A 95 -18.06 -4.67 20.73
CA GLU A 95 -17.37 -5.71 21.51
C GLU A 95 -16.20 -6.24 20.68
N VAL A 96 -15.05 -6.46 21.32
CA VAL A 96 -13.84 -7.00 20.69
C VAL A 96 -13.17 -8.02 21.60
N ASN A 97 -12.34 -8.88 21.02
CA ASN A 97 -11.54 -9.84 21.77
C ASN A 97 -10.12 -9.31 21.99
N ILE A 98 -9.56 -9.57 23.18
CA ILE A 98 -8.22 -9.14 23.56
C ILE A 98 -7.34 -10.38 23.78
N ALA A 99 -6.24 -10.44 23.03
CA ALA A 99 -5.18 -11.40 23.22
C ALA A 99 -3.99 -10.78 23.95
N VAL A 100 -3.40 -11.55 24.87
CA VAL A 100 -2.31 -11.11 25.76
C VAL A 100 -1.12 -12.04 25.68
N LEU A 101 0.07 -11.51 26.01
CA LEU A 101 1.31 -12.28 26.04
C LEU A 101 1.48 -13.02 27.39
N SER A 102 0.91 -14.23 27.49
CA SER A 102 1.06 -15.11 28.67
C SER A 102 2.51 -15.60 28.83
N ASP A 103 3.08 -16.14 27.74
CA ASP A 103 4.47 -16.56 27.62
C ASP A 103 5.18 -15.63 26.62
N LEU A 104 6.36 -15.12 27.00
CA LEU A 104 7.15 -14.20 26.19
C LEU A 104 7.69 -14.86 24.91
N ASN A 105 7.71 -16.19 24.87
CA ASN A 105 8.22 -16.97 23.74
C ASN A 105 7.09 -17.64 22.93
N ALA A 106 5.84 -17.26 23.18
CA ALA A 106 4.69 -17.79 22.47
C ALA A 106 3.84 -16.67 21.85
N PRO A 107 3.02 -16.97 20.85
CA PRO A 107 2.07 -16.00 20.30
C PRO A 107 1.04 -15.56 21.36
N ALA A 108 0.44 -14.38 21.18
CA ALA A 108 -0.57 -13.86 22.09
C ALA A 108 -1.81 -14.77 22.14
N GLU A 109 -2.30 -15.02 23.35
CA GLU A 109 -3.46 -15.88 23.60
C GLU A 109 -4.69 -15.02 23.88
N LEU A 110 -5.81 -15.34 23.23
CA LEU A 110 -7.11 -14.77 23.58
C LEU A 110 -7.42 -15.03 25.06
N LYS A 111 -7.74 -13.97 25.81
CA LYS A 111 -8.08 -14.07 27.24
C LYS A 111 -9.32 -13.28 27.64
N PHE A 112 -9.57 -12.16 27.00
CA PHE A 112 -10.59 -11.23 27.47
C PHE A 112 -11.52 -10.75 26.36
N LYS A 113 -12.72 -10.35 26.77
CA LYS A 113 -13.64 -9.54 25.99
C LYS A 113 -13.60 -8.10 26.49
N ALA A 114 -13.62 -7.16 25.55
CA ALA A 114 -13.66 -5.75 25.84
C ALA A 114 -14.81 -5.06 25.10
N GLU A 115 -15.43 -4.09 25.75
CA GLU A 115 -16.49 -3.26 25.17
C GLU A 115 -15.91 -1.89 24.78
N LEU A 116 -16.44 -1.29 23.72
CA LEU A 116 -16.14 0.09 23.37
C LEU A 116 -16.63 1.03 24.47
N LYS A 117 -15.71 1.73 25.13
CA LYS A 117 -16.04 2.79 26.09
C LYS A 117 -16.30 4.12 25.36
N GLY A 118 -15.51 4.40 24.34
CA GLY A 118 -15.70 5.52 23.44
C GLY A 118 -14.49 5.75 22.53
N PHE A 119 -14.63 6.68 21.60
CA PHE A 119 -13.61 7.01 20.61
C PHE A 119 -13.62 8.50 20.25
N SER A 120 -12.50 8.98 19.73
CA SER A 120 -12.38 10.28 19.11
C SER A 120 -12.24 10.12 17.60
N ASP A 121 -13.20 10.69 16.87
CA ASP A 121 -13.20 10.68 15.41
C ASP A 121 -12.06 11.55 14.86
N GLU A 122 -11.89 12.76 15.42
CA GLU A 122 -10.87 13.74 15.01
C GLU A 122 -9.43 13.24 15.18
N TYR A 123 -9.17 12.40 16.19
CA TYR A 123 -7.81 12.04 16.59
C TYR A 123 -7.45 10.56 16.37
N ASP A 124 -8.34 9.76 15.77
CA ASP A 124 -8.16 8.32 15.52
C ASP A 124 -7.75 7.54 16.80
N ILE A 125 -8.43 7.80 17.91
CA ILE A 125 -8.20 7.11 19.20
C ILE A 125 -9.47 6.42 19.66
N ALA A 126 -9.35 5.19 20.16
CA ALA A 126 -10.42 4.48 20.83
C ALA A 126 -9.99 3.94 22.19
N VAL A 127 -10.96 3.86 23.09
CA VAL A 127 -10.82 3.28 24.41
C VAL A 127 -11.79 2.13 24.55
N LEU A 128 -11.24 0.98 24.86
CA LEU A 128 -11.99 -0.22 25.19
C LEU A 128 -11.91 -0.45 26.70
N ARG A 129 -12.91 -1.13 27.24
CA ARG A 129 -12.93 -1.58 28.62
C ARG A 129 -13.00 -3.10 28.67
N ILE A 130 -12.01 -3.74 29.26
CA ILE A 130 -12.04 -5.18 29.50
C ILE A 130 -13.11 -5.49 30.56
N VAL A 131 -14.09 -6.30 30.21
CA VAL A 131 -15.26 -6.61 31.06
C VAL A 131 -15.27 -8.03 31.59
N SER A 132 -14.87 -9.00 30.77
CA SER A 132 -14.92 -10.43 31.11
C SER A 132 -13.79 -11.25 30.50
N ASP A 133 -13.55 -12.43 31.06
CA ASP A 133 -12.77 -13.48 30.39
C ASP A 133 -13.62 -14.19 29.32
N LEU A 134 -13.01 -15.12 28.59
CA LEU A 134 -13.70 -15.86 27.52
C LEU A 134 -14.83 -16.76 28.05
N GLU A 135 -14.79 -17.13 29.33
CA GLU A 135 -15.82 -17.89 30.03
C GLU A 135 -16.96 -17.01 30.59
N GLY A 136 -16.86 -15.68 30.46
CA GLY A 136 -17.86 -14.72 30.91
C GLY A 136 -17.75 -14.29 32.37
N ASN A 137 -16.67 -14.62 33.08
CA ASN A 137 -16.43 -14.13 34.43
C ASN A 137 -15.92 -12.69 34.41
N LEU A 138 -16.40 -11.86 35.34
CA LEU A 138 -15.97 -10.47 35.46
C LEU A 138 -14.46 -10.36 35.73
N VAL A 139 -13.82 -9.49 34.94
CA VAL A 139 -12.41 -9.17 35.10
C VAL A 139 -12.27 -7.93 35.97
N THR A 140 -11.39 -7.96 36.98
CA THR A 140 -11.15 -6.80 37.86
C THR A 140 -9.69 -6.39 37.88
N ALA A 141 -9.45 -5.07 37.98
CA ALA A 141 -8.10 -4.51 38.05
C ALA A 141 -7.28 -5.11 39.21
N GLU A 142 -7.91 -5.35 40.36
CA GLU A 142 -7.28 -5.98 41.52
C GLU A 142 -6.76 -7.40 41.21
N LYS A 143 -7.54 -8.21 40.49
CA LYS A 143 -7.13 -9.57 40.10
C LYS A 143 -6.04 -9.54 39.03
N LEU A 144 -6.13 -8.59 38.09
CA LEU A 144 -5.14 -8.39 37.03
C LEU A 144 -3.77 -8.01 37.61
N LEU A 145 -3.73 -7.03 38.52
CA LEU A 145 -2.51 -6.60 39.22
C LEU A 145 -1.88 -7.70 40.09
N ARG A 146 -2.67 -8.68 40.54
CA ARG A 146 -2.18 -9.86 41.27
C ARG A 146 -1.77 -11.02 40.36
N GLY A 147 -1.87 -10.87 39.03
CA GLY A 147 -1.54 -11.91 38.06
C GLY A 147 -2.48 -13.12 38.09
N GLN A 148 -3.72 -12.95 38.55
CA GLN A 148 -4.67 -14.07 38.73
C GLN A 148 -5.30 -14.59 37.43
N TYR A 149 -5.00 -13.96 36.29
CA TYR A 149 -5.45 -14.39 34.95
C TYR A 149 -4.41 -15.19 34.18
N GLY A 150 -3.38 -15.71 34.87
CA GLY A 150 -2.39 -16.61 34.29
C GLY A 150 -1.26 -15.92 33.52
N PHE A 151 -1.15 -14.59 33.60
CA PHE A 151 0.02 -13.84 33.12
C PHE A 151 0.39 -12.71 34.10
N PRO A 152 1.69 -12.39 34.23
CA PRO A 152 2.15 -11.31 35.10
C PRO A 152 1.99 -9.95 34.41
N PHE A 153 0.82 -9.32 34.57
CA PHE A 153 0.61 -7.96 34.09
C PHE A 153 1.57 -6.96 34.77
N SER A 154 2.08 -6.01 33.98
CA SER A 154 2.82 -4.87 34.48
C SER A 154 2.21 -3.59 33.96
N GLU A 155 1.92 -2.65 34.85
CA GLU A 155 1.37 -1.36 34.45
C GLU A 155 2.42 -0.48 33.74
N LEU A 156 1.99 0.20 32.67
CA LEU A 156 2.81 1.19 31.98
C LEU A 156 2.97 2.43 32.84
N THR A 157 4.21 2.92 32.95
CA THR A 157 4.49 4.19 33.60
C THR A 157 4.29 5.31 32.58
N MET A 158 3.48 6.32 32.90
CA MET A 158 3.31 7.48 32.02
C MET A 158 4.50 8.42 32.12
N ALA A 159 4.91 9.03 31.00
CA ALA A 159 5.83 10.17 31.08
C ALA A 159 5.12 11.36 31.74
N ALA A 160 5.80 12.06 32.65
CA ALA A 160 5.28 13.30 33.24
C ALA A 160 5.19 14.40 32.17
N SER A 161 4.24 15.33 32.30
CA SER A 161 4.03 16.44 31.33
C SER A 161 5.28 17.31 31.10
N GLU A 162 6.15 17.43 32.11
CA GLU A 162 7.43 18.15 32.00
C GLU A 162 8.54 17.34 31.27
N ALA A 163 8.32 16.05 31.04
CA ALA A 163 9.21 15.09 30.38
C ALA A 163 8.81 14.85 28.91
N THR A 164 8.31 15.90 28.28
CA THR A 164 7.91 15.92 26.87
C THR A 164 9.01 15.37 25.98
N ALA A 165 8.68 14.34 25.19
CA ALA A 165 9.69 13.65 24.41
C ALA A 165 10.30 14.60 23.36
N ARG A 166 11.64 14.62 23.26
CA ARG A 166 12.36 15.62 22.46
C ARG A 166 12.95 15.02 21.19
N ARG A 167 13.21 15.89 20.20
CA ARG A 167 14.00 15.48 19.03
C ARG A 167 15.33 14.86 19.46
N GLY A 168 15.67 13.72 18.88
CA GLY A 168 16.85 12.92 19.21
C GLY A 168 16.66 11.95 20.37
N GLU A 169 15.50 11.94 21.04
CA GLU A 169 15.20 10.94 22.07
C GLU A 169 14.92 9.58 21.43
N HIS A 170 15.54 8.52 21.99
CA HIS A 170 15.32 7.16 21.58
C HIS A 170 13.95 6.65 22.03
N VAL A 171 13.31 5.91 21.14
CA VAL A 171 12.00 5.31 21.38
C VAL A 171 12.00 3.84 21.01
N GLY A 172 11.24 3.05 21.77
CA GLY A 172 10.89 1.68 21.45
C GLY A 172 9.41 1.59 21.12
N VAL A 173 9.07 0.92 20.02
CA VAL A 173 7.71 0.71 19.54
C VAL A 173 7.37 -0.76 19.69
N PHE A 174 6.24 -1.04 20.32
CA PHE A 174 5.72 -2.37 20.57
C PHE A 174 4.36 -2.51 19.91
N GLY A 175 4.13 -3.65 19.24
CA GLY A 175 2.84 -3.98 18.65
C GLY A 175 2.81 -5.39 18.10
N TYR A 176 1.68 -5.74 17.49
CA TYR A 176 1.39 -7.02 16.87
C TYR A 176 1.13 -6.79 15.37
N PRO A 177 2.15 -6.89 14.50
CA PRO A 177 1.96 -6.64 13.08
C PRO A 177 1.10 -7.74 12.47
N GLY A 178 0.23 -7.37 11.52
CA GLY A 178 -0.70 -8.31 10.89
C GLY A 178 -0.02 -9.41 10.06
N ALA A 179 1.22 -9.17 9.63
CA ALA A 179 2.01 -10.10 8.80
C ALA A 179 2.65 -11.26 9.59
N VAL A 180 2.67 -11.20 10.93
CA VAL A 180 3.25 -12.25 11.78
C VAL A 180 2.18 -12.73 12.75
N GLU A 181 1.78 -14.00 12.64
CA GLU A 181 0.62 -14.54 13.35
C GLU A 181 0.71 -14.40 14.89
N ASN A 182 0.08 -13.36 15.43
CA ASN A 182 -0.04 -13.07 16.86
C ASN A 182 1.31 -12.92 17.61
N GLU A 183 2.41 -12.71 16.89
CA GLU A 183 3.70 -12.43 17.51
C GLU A 183 3.86 -10.95 17.76
N MET A 184 4.41 -10.60 18.92
CA MET A 184 4.69 -9.22 19.27
C MET A 184 6.03 -8.82 18.66
N VAL A 185 6.06 -7.67 17.99
CA VAL A 185 7.26 -7.08 17.40
C VAL A 185 7.67 -5.84 18.18
N TYR A 186 8.99 -5.74 18.36
CA TYR A 186 9.66 -4.62 18.98
C TYR A 186 10.59 -3.94 17.98
N THR A 187 10.36 -2.67 17.67
CA THR A 187 11.24 -1.84 16.82
C THR A 187 11.77 -0.65 17.60
N THR A 188 12.86 -0.04 17.12
CA THR A 188 13.48 1.12 17.76
C THR A 188 13.77 2.22 16.76
N GLY A 189 13.80 3.46 17.26
CA GLY A 189 14.19 4.61 16.48
C GLY A 189 14.44 5.83 17.37
N ILE A 190 14.37 7.01 16.75
CA ILE A 190 14.48 8.29 17.42
C ILE A 190 13.33 9.21 17.00
N ILE A 191 12.96 10.12 17.90
CA ILE A 191 12.05 11.22 17.57
C ILE A 191 12.78 12.20 16.64
N SER A 192 12.31 12.30 15.41
CA SER A 192 12.83 13.20 14.37
C SER A 192 12.18 14.58 14.45
N ALA A 193 10.88 14.65 14.77
CA ALA A 193 10.16 15.90 14.94
C ALA A 193 9.05 15.78 15.99
N VAL A 194 8.69 16.93 16.57
CA VAL A 194 7.58 17.05 17.52
C VAL A 194 6.64 18.12 16.98
N GLN A 195 5.38 17.76 16.79
CA GLN A 195 4.28 18.66 16.47
C GLN A 195 3.43 18.86 17.71
N TYR A 196 3.04 20.10 17.97
CA TYR A 196 2.19 20.46 19.09
C TYR A 196 0.78 20.75 18.58
N GLY A 197 -0.21 20.31 19.35
CA GLY A 197 -1.60 20.73 19.22
C GLY A 197 -1.98 21.63 20.39
N GLU A 198 -3.22 22.11 20.35
CA GLU A 198 -3.83 22.80 21.48
C GLU A 198 -5.06 21.99 21.89
N TYR A 199 -5.16 21.67 23.17
CA TYR A 199 -6.33 21.02 23.75
C TYR A 199 -6.79 21.84 24.94
N LYS A 200 -8.01 22.39 24.84
CA LYS A 200 -8.64 23.25 25.86
C LYS A 200 -7.75 24.41 26.37
N GLY A 201 -6.99 25.03 25.46
CA GLY A 201 -6.10 26.16 25.77
C GLY A 201 -4.74 25.75 26.32
N GLU A 202 -4.46 24.45 26.47
CA GLU A 202 -3.15 23.93 26.82
C GLU A 202 -2.41 23.43 25.57
N ARG A 203 -1.15 23.83 25.44
CA ARG A 203 -0.30 23.40 24.33
C ARG A 203 0.37 22.08 24.70
N LEU A 204 -0.05 21.01 24.04
CA LEU A 204 0.43 19.64 24.27
C LEU A 204 1.12 19.10 23.01
N PRO A 205 2.07 18.17 23.12
CA PRO A 205 2.53 17.39 21.96
C PRO A 205 1.35 16.64 21.38
N LEU A 206 1.19 16.67 20.06
CA LEU A 206 0.14 15.96 19.35
C LEU A 206 0.73 14.78 18.57
N TRP A 207 1.80 15.05 17.80
CA TRP A 207 2.47 14.05 16.98
C TRP A 207 3.97 14.04 17.21
N TYR A 208 4.54 12.84 17.35
CA TYR A 208 5.97 12.60 17.19
C TYR A 208 6.23 11.94 15.84
N ARG A 209 7.17 12.49 15.06
CA ARG A 209 7.69 11.83 13.86
C ARG A 209 8.89 11.02 14.25
N THR A 210 8.99 9.78 13.79
CA THR A 210 10.06 8.84 14.14
C THR A 210 10.65 8.21 12.89
N ASN A 211 11.90 7.75 12.97
CA ASN A 211 12.47 6.84 11.96
C ASN A 211 12.36 5.36 12.39
N ALA A 212 11.70 5.07 13.51
CA ALA A 212 11.36 3.71 13.90
C ALA A 212 10.45 3.08 12.83
N GLU A 213 10.66 1.80 12.58
CA GLU A 213 9.82 1.03 11.67
C GLU A 213 8.42 0.82 12.27
N ILE A 214 7.40 1.22 11.52
CA ILE A 214 5.99 1.04 11.84
C ILE A 214 5.36 0.29 10.68
N SER A 215 4.71 -0.83 10.97
CA SER A 215 4.05 -1.69 9.99
C SER A 215 2.56 -1.84 10.33
N PRO A 216 1.71 -2.18 9.35
CA PRO A 216 0.31 -2.52 9.60
C PRO A 216 0.18 -3.57 10.72
N GLY A 217 -0.74 -3.32 11.67
CA GLY A 217 -0.95 -4.12 12.88
C GLY A 217 -0.26 -3.59 14.14
N ASN A 218 0.87 -2.87 14.02
CA ASN A 218 1.46 -2.18 15.19
C ASN A 218 0.63 -0.96 15.62
N SER A 219 -0.25 -0.43 14.75
CA SER A 219 -1.19 0.66 15.06
C SER A 219 -1.97 0.38 16.34
N GLY A 220 -2.03 1.38 17.21
CA GLY A 220 -2.70 1.30 18.51
C GLY A 220 -1.84 0.74 19.64
N GLY A 221 -0.62 0.27 19.33
CA GLY A 221 0.32 -0.32 20.28
C GLY A 221 0.96 0.69 21.25
N THR A 222 2.16 0.36 21.74
CA THR A 222 2.83 1.14 22.80
C THR A 222 4.14 1.73 22.30
N VAL A 223 4.36 3.02 22.51
CA VAL A 223 5.68 3.66 22.36
C VAL A 223 6.20 4.15 23.69
N VAL A 224 7.43 3.77 24.01
CA VAL A 224 8.13 4.20 25.22
C VAL A 224 9.41 4.96 24.92
N ASN A 225 9.79 5.87 25.82
CA ASN A 225 11.10 6.52 25.77
C ASN A 225 12.19 5.64 26.40
N SER A 226 13.44 6.13 26.39
CA SER A 226 14.60 5.46 26.99
C SER A 226 14.48 5.07 28.48
N ARG A 227 13.50 5.60 29.22
CA ARG A 227 13.19 5.26 30.62
C ARG A 227 12.07 4.22 30.77
N GLY A 228 11.50 3.74 29.65
CA GLY A 228 10.35 2.83 29.65
C GLY A 228 9.02 3.52 29.95
N GLU A 229 8.97 4.85 29.88
CA GLU A 229 7.74 5.60 30.09
C GLU A 229 6.94 5.64 28.78
N PHE A 230 5.63 5.37 28.86
CA PHE A 230 4.69 5.45 27.74
C PHE A 230 4.53 6.90 27.29
N ILE A 231 4.91 7.17 26.04
CA ILE A 231 4.93 8.52 25.45
C ILE A 231 4.03 8.64 24.22
N GLY A 232 3.64 7.54 23.58
CA GLY A 232 2.83 7.62 22.37
C GLY A 232 2.27 6.32 21.86
N ILE A 233 1.34 6.43 20.92
CA ILE A 233 0.61 5.36 20.28
C ILE A 233 1.03 5.37 18.81
N PRO A 234 1.67 4.31 18.30
CA PRO A 234 2.03 4.25 16.90
C PRO A 234 0.75 4.25 16.05
N THR A 235 0.78 4.99 14.94
CA THR A 235 -0.27 4.94 13.92
C THR A 235 0.38 4.92 12.55
N TYR A 236 -0.16 4.09 11.68
CA TYR A 236 0.22 4.07 10.28
C TYR A 236 -0.68 5.05 9.52
N VAL A 237 -0.11 6.18 9.09
CA VAL A 237 -0.76 7.11 8.16
C VAL A 237 0.01 7.00 6.85
N ALA A 238 -0.59 6.39 5.83
CA ALA A 238 0.08 6.08 4.55
C ALA A 238 0.29 7.31 3.64
N ASN A 239 -0.03 8.54 4.10
CA ASN A 239 0.29 9.77 3.40
C ASN A 239 1.79 10.13 3.43
N GLN A 240 2.68 9.16 3.15
CA GLN A 240 4.12 9.35 2.99
C GLN A 240 4.61 9.23 1.54
N GLU A 241 3.76 8.79 0.61
CA GLU A 241 4.19 8.61 -0.78
C GLU A 241 4.28 9.91 -1.59
N VAL A 242 3.62 11.00 -1.17
CA VAL A 242 3.67 12.27 -1.93
C VAL A 242 4.93 13.12 -1.59
N THR A 243 5.68 12.79 -0.52
CA THR A 243 6.87 13.57 -0.15
C THR A 243 8.08 12.74 0.28
N GLY A 244 8.30 11.53 -0.23
CA GLY A 244 9.57 10.80 -0.10
C GLY A 244 10.17 10.69 1.32
N SER A 245 9.34 10.82 2.37
CA SER A 245 9.76 10.90 3.77
C SER A 245 9.20 9.71 4.52
N ARG A 246 10.06 8.71 4.73
CA ARG A 246 9.81 7.42 5.41
C ARG A 246 9.68 7.55 6.94
N LEU A 247 9.12 8.64 7.46
CA LEU A 247 9.09 8.92 8.90
C LEU A 247 7.76 8.47 9.52
N GLY A 248 7.77 7.41 10.30
CA GLY A 248 6.61 6.95 11.07
C GLY A 248 5.97 8.02 11.96
N SER A 249 4.69 7.86 12.27
CA SER A 249 3.90 8.80 13.09
C SER A 249 3.47 8.15 14.39
N LEU A 250 3.63 8.89 15.49
CA LEU A 250 3.24 8.44 16.82
C LEU A 250 2.34 9.51 17.44
N PHE A 251 1.11 9.14 17.78
CA PHE A 251 0.20 10.02 18.51
C PHE A 251 0.66 10.16 19.95
N ALA A 252 0.71 11.37 20.49
CA ALA A 252 1.23 11.57 21.84
C ALA A 252 0.27 11.01 22.90
N ALA A 253 0.80 10.17 23.80
CA ALA A 253 0.00 9.53 24.85
C ALA A 253 -0.57 10.57 25.83
N GLU A 254 0.15 11.67 26.06
CA GLU A 254 -0.33 12.80 26.88
C GLU A 254 -1.58 13.44 26.28
N PHE A 255 -1.60 13.68 24.96
CA PHE A 255 -2.77 14.24 24.27
C PHE A 255 -3.93 13.24 24.26
N ALA A 256 -3.64 11.96 23.99
CA ALA A 256 -4.63 10.89 24.04
C ALA A 256 -5.31 10.83 25.41
N LEU A 257 -4.54 10.85 26.50
CA LEU A 257 -5.10 10.84 27.84
C LEU A 257 -5.89 12.10 28.16
N ALA A 258 -5.48 13.27 27.68
CA ALA A 258 -6.24 14.50 27.88
C ALA A 258 -7.65 14.41 27.26
N ILE A 259 -7.79 13.75 26.11
CA ILE A 259 -9.08 13.43 25.49
C ILE A 259 -9.83 12.38 26.33
N ILE A 260 -9.17 11.27 26.66
CA ILE A 260 -9.79 10.11 27.31
C ILE A 260 -10.31 10.43 28.72
N ASP A 261 -9.58 11.26 29.47
CA ASP A 261 -9.97 11.68 30.82
C ASP A 261 -11.18 12.64 30.79
N ASN A 262 -11.57 13.14 29.62
CA ASN A 262 -12.79 13.90 29.43
C ASN A 262 -13.80 13.12 28.57
N GLU A 263 -14.62 12.29 29.22
CA GLU A 263 -15.63 11.45 28.55
C GLU A 263 -16.59 12.21 27.63
N ALA A 264 -16.79 13.52 27.83
CA ALA A 264 -17.63 14.35 26.96
C ALA A 264 -17.04 14.56 25.54
N ASP A 265 -15.73 14.34 25.37
CA ASP A 265 -15.05 14.47 24.07
C ASP A 265 -14.95 13.11 23.34
N LEU A 266 -15.47 12.04 23.96
CA LEU A 266 -15.56 10.72 23.35
C LEU A 266 -16.98 10.45 22.83
N LEU A 267 -17.04 9.91 21.62
CA LEU A 267 -18.25 9.34 21.05
C LEU A 267 -18.37 7.87 21.48
N SER A 268 -19.57 7.42 21.79
CA SER A 268 -19.86 6.02 22.15
C SER A 268 -20.76 5.31 21.14
N ASP A 269 -21.24 6.04 20.14
CA ASP A 269 -22.11 5.54 19.07
C ASP A 269 -21.46 5.84 17.73
N TRP A 270 -21.19 4.78 16.96
CA TRP A 270 -20.62 4.87 15.63
C TRP A 270 -21.50 5.69 14.67
N ALA A 271 -22.81 5.76 14.91
CA ALA A 271 -23.72 6.61 14.14
C ALA A 271 -23.49 8.11 14.37
N LEU A 272 -22.85 8.50 15.48
CA LEU A 272 -22.52 9.88 15.83
C LEU A 272 -21.12 10.30 15.38
N ALA A 273 -20.32 9.38 14.82
CA ALA A 273 -19.07 9.73 14.15
C ALA A 273 -19.41 10.70 13.01
N THR A 274 -19.21 11.99 13.28
CA THR A 274 -19.48 13.08 12.35
C THR A 274 -18.31 13.15 11.38
N ARG A 275 -18.29 12.19 10.46
CA ARG A 275 -17.35 12.23 9.35
C ARG A 275 -17.61 13.51 8.55
N SER A 276 -16.56 14.29 8.31
CA SER A 276 -16.62 15.34 7.30
C SER A 276 -17.12 14.72 5.97
N ASP A 277 -17.84 15.48 5.15
CA ASP A 277 -18.31 14.99 3.83
C ASP A 277 -17.15 14.52 2.91
N ASP A 278 -15.90 14.76 3.30
CA ASP A 278 -14.69 14.29 2.63
C ASP A 278 -14.26 12.86 3.01
N GLU A 279 -14.82 12.25 4.07
CA GLU A 279 -14.52 10.87 4.53
C GLU A 279 -15.69 9.88 4.34
N ARG A 280 -16.70 10.27 3.54
CA ARG A 280 -17.78 9.38 3.07
C ARG A 280 -17.72 9.27 1.56
N LEU A 281 -18.22 8.14 1.04
CA LEU A 281 -18.44 8.00 -0.40
C LEU A 281 -19.41 9.08 -0.86
N ASN A 282 -18.95 9.89 -1.80
CA ASN A 282 -19.70 10.98 -2.37
C ASN A 282 -20.00 10.66 -3.83
N PHE A 283 -21.12 9.99 -4.05
CA PHE A 283 -21.64 9.65 -5.37
C PHE A 283 -22.01 10.86 -6.23
N SER A 284 -21.91 12.09 -5.71
CA SER A 284 -22.08 13.32 -6.50
C SER A 284 -20.75 13.86 -7.06
N LYS A 285 -19.59 13.33 -6.62
CA LYS A 285 -18.29 13.67 -7.22
C LYS A 285 -18.17 13.05 -8.62
N GLU A 286 -17.33 13.66 -9.45
CA GLU A 286 -16.98 13.12 -10.77
C GLU A 286 -16.17 11.83 -10.61
N PRO A 287 -16.45 10.80 -11.42
CA PRO A 287 -15.74 9.52 -11.31
C PRO A 287 -14.29 9.62 -11.76
N GLY A 288 -13.40 8.90 -11.08
CA GLY A 288 -11.95 8.94 -11.32
C GLY A 288 -11.51 8.44 -12.70
N PHE A 289 -12.18 7.41 -13.21
CA PHE A 289 -11.86 6.73 -14.47
C PHE A 289 -12.93 6.93 -15.55
N GLY A 290 -13.88 7.82 -15.31
CA GLY A 290 -14.85 8.26 -16.30
C GLY A 290 -16.24 7.64 -16.17
N SER A 291 -17.04 7.83 -17.21
CA SER A 291 -18.44 7.45 -17.23
C SER A 291 -18.91 6.96 -18.59
N VAL A 292 -19.89 6.07 -18.61
CA VAL A 292 -20.47 5.51 -19.83
C VAL A 292 -21.99 5.43 -19.77
N SER A 293 -22.65 5.45 -20.92
CA SER A 293 -24.07 5.12 -21.06
C SER A 293 -24.20 3.82 -21.85
N LEU A 294 -24.85 2.81 -21.26
CA LEU A 294 -24.95 1.46 -21.84
C LEU A 294 -26.41 1.03 -21.99
N ASP A 295 -26.70 0.38 -23.12
CA ASP A 295 -27.96 -0.31 -23.39
C ASP A 295 -27.79 -1.84 -23.32
N SER A 296 -28.87 -2.58 -23.56
CA SER A 296 -28.86 -4.05 -23.52
C SER A 296 -27.88 -4.68 -24.52
N ALA A 297 -27.64 -4.05 -25.66
CA ALA A 297 -26.74 -4.57 -26.70
C ALA A 297 -25.27 -4.34 -26.33
N ALA A 298 -24.96 -3.17 -25.74
CA ALA A 298 -23.63 -2.84 -25.27
C ALA A 298 -23.19 -3.72 -24.09
N LEU A 299 -24.13 -4.16 -23.25
CA LEU A 299 -23.87 -5.09 -22.13
C LEU A 299 -23.83 -6.58 -22.53
N ALA A 300 -24.27 -6.91 -23.74
CA ALA A 300 -24.25 -8.28 -24.25
C ALA A 300 -22.82 -8.78 -24.53
N ALA A 301 -21.88 -7.85 -24.76
CA ALA A 301 -20.44 -8.09 -24.65
C ALA A 301 -19.96 -7.54 -23.30
N MET A 302 -18.92 -8.14 -22.71
CA MET A 302 -18.32 -7.61 -21.49
C MET A 302 -17.67 -6.26 -21.81
N HIS A 303 -18.19 -5.18 -21.22
CA HIS A 303 -17.62 -3.85 -21.33
C HIS A 303 -16.54 -3.67 -20.27
N GLN A 304 -15.32 -3.37 -20.67
CA GLN A 304 -14.16 -3.37 -19.79
C GLN A 304 -13.56 -1.96 -19.66
N HIS A 305 -12.98 -1.65 -18.50
CA HIS A 305 -12.15 -0.46 -18.29
C HIS A 305 -11.04 -0.76 -17.29
N GLU A 306 -9.85 -0.25 -17.55
CA GLU A 306 -8.77 -0.26 -16.56
C GLU A 306 -9.05 0.76 -15.47
N VAL A 307 -9.00 0.31 -14.22
CA VAL A 307 -9.16 1.16 -13.04
C VAL A 307 -8.11 0.80 -12.00
N ILE A 308 -7.77 1.77 -11.16
CA ILE A 308 -6.92 1.56 -9.99
C ILE A 308 -7.83 1.51 -8.78
N SER A 309 -7.87 0.35 -8.14
CA SER A 309 -8.63 0.16 -6.91
C SER A 309 -7.90 0.71 -5.69
N GLY A 310 -8.65 1.03 -4.64
CA GLY A 310 -8.12 1.42 -3.34
C GLY A 310 -8.56 2.83 -2.89
N GLY A 311 -8.05 3.24 -1.74
CA GLY A 311 -8.31 4.55 -1.16
C GLY A 311 -8.20 4.52 0.37
N ASP A 312 -8.62 5.62 0.99
CA ASP A 312 -8.50 5.87 2.42
C ASP A 312 -9.83 5.74 3.17
N ILE A 313 -10.96 5.65 2.45
CA ILE A 313 -12.29 5.53 3.08
C ILE A 313 -12.62 4.06 3.29
N ASN A 314 -12.69 3.68 4.57
CA ASN A 314 -13.25 2.40 4.98
C ASN A 314 -14.76 2.36 4.69
N SER A 315 -15.19 1.38 3.89
CA SER A 315 -16.57 1.27 3.41
C SER A 315 -17.53 0.52 4.34
N ARG A 316 -17.03 -0.05 5.45
CA ARG A 316 -17.78 -0.92 6.38
C ARG A 316 -18.98 -0.25 7.03
N TYR A 317 -19.01 1.09 7.09
CA TYR A 317 -20.16 1.83 7.60
C TYR A 317 -21.43 1.67 6.75
N LEU A 318 -21.32 1.19 5.51
CA LEU A 318 -22.46 0.86 4.65
C LEU A 318 -23.16 -0.44 5.09
N GLY A 319 -22.50 -1.27 5.90
CA GLY A 319 -23.00 -2.55 6.38
C GLY A 319 -22.97 -3.67 5.33
N GLY A 320 -23.34 -4.89 5.73
CA GLY A 320 -23.36 -6.05 4.84
C GLY A 320 -21.96 -6.50 4.42
N GLU A 321 -21.80 -6.84 3.14
CA GLU A 321 -20.55 -7.30 2.51
C GLU A 321 -19.70 -6.14 1.95
N CYS A 322 -20.01 -4.89 2.34
CA CYS A 322 -19.23 -3.72 1.95
C CYS A 322 -17.94 -3.63 2.79
N LEU A 323 -16.96 -4.44 2.39
CA LEU A 323 -15.63 -4.49 2.99
C LEU A 323 -14.61 -3.72 2.13
N GLY A 324 -13.45 -3.43 2.73
CA GLY A 324 -12.35 -2.77 2.06
C GLY A 324 -12.33 -1.24 2.13
N TYR A 325 -11.39 -0.67 1.39
CA TYR A 325 -11.07 0.75 1.36
C TYR A 325 -11.12 1.27 -0.07
N VAL A 326 -11.77 2.41 -0.24
CA VAL A 326 -12.10 2.99 -1.55
C VAL A 326 -11.86 4.50 -1.53
N ALA A 327 -11.81 5.11 -2.72
CA ALA A 327 -11.72 6.55 -2.86
C ALA A 327 -13.04 7.26 -2.49
N SER A 328 -12.97 8.55 -2.16
CA SER A 328 -14.16 9.36 -1.83
C SER A 328 -15.11 9.59 -3.00
N ALA A 329 -14.61 9.59 -4.23
CA ALA A 329 -15.39 9.67 -5.45
C ALA A 329 -15.54 8.28 -6.07
N PRO A 330 -16.59 8.00 -6.85
CA PRO A 330 -16.69 6.76 -7.61
C PRO A 330 -15.47 6.60 -8.52
N ASP A 331 -15.04 5.37 -8.77
CA ASP A 331 -14.03 5.09 -9.77
C ASP A 331 -14.64 5.13 -11.17
N TYR A 332 -15.87 4.62 -11.30
CA TYR A 332 -16.58 4.59 -12.58
C TYR A 332 -18.07 4.88 -12.42
N ARG A 333 -18.67 5.49 -13.44
CA ARG A 333 -20.13 5.76 -13.46
C ARG A 333 -20.78 5.18 -14.70
N MET A 334 -21.84 4.40 -14.51
CA MET A 334 -22.62 3.84 -15.60
C MET A 334 -24.05 4.40 -15.59
N MET A 335 -24.50 4.90 -16.74
CA MET A 335 -25.91 5.21 -17.02
C MET A 335 -26.54 4.05 -17.79
N LEU A 336 -27.38 3.27 -17.13
CA LEU A 336 -28.13 2.19 -17.76
C LEU A 336 -29.39 2.75 -18.42
N THR A 337 -29.54 2.59 -19.74
CA THR A 337 -30.66 3.17 -20.49
C THR A 337 -31.86 2.24 -20.65
N GLU A 338 -31.68 0.94 -20.39
CA GLU A 338 -32.71 -0.10 -20.48
C GLU A 338 -32.59 -1.09 -19.32
N ALA A 339 -33.72 -1.46 -18.70
CA ALA A 339 -33.71 -2.37 -17.56
C ALA A 339 -33.18 -3.76 -17.96
N GLN A 340 -32.33 -4.35 -17.12
CA GLN A 340 -31.75 -5.67 -17.36
C GLN A 340 -32.33 -6.69 -16.38
N ALA A 341 -32.48 -7.94 -16.84
CA ALA A 341 -32.84 -9.04 -15.95
C ALA A 341 -31.73 -9.30 -14.92
N ASN A 342 -30.48 -9.22 -15.36
CA ASN A 342 -29.29 -9.28 -14.52
C ASN A 342 -28.26 -8.27 -15.02
N LEU A 343 -27.58 -7.61 -14.09
CA LEU A 343 -26.39 -6.80 -14.36
C LEU A 343 -25.25 -7.37 -13.51
N PHE A 344 -24.20 -7.83 -14.17
CA PHE A 344 -22.99 -8.32 -13.55
C PHE A 344 -21.89 -7.27 -13.67
N ILE A 345 -21.28 -6.93 -12.54
CA ILE A 345 -20.17 -6.00 -12.42
C ILE A 345 -19.05 -6.76 -11.71
N SER A 346 -17.84 -6.77 -12.26
CA SER A 346 -16.70 -7.48 -11.66
C SER A 346 -15.45 -6.65 -11.76
N PHE A 347 -14.51 -6.86 -10.86
CA PHE A 347 -13.15 -6.35 -11.03
C PHE A 347 -12.17 -7.52 -10.97
N VAL A 348 -11.21 -7.53 -11.89
CA VAL A 348 -10.14 -8.54 -11.94
C VAL A 348 -8.81 -7.83 -11.81
N SER A 349 -8.11 -8.06 -10.71
CA SER A 349 -6.76 -7.58 -10.49
C SER A 349 -5.77 -8.19 -11.49
N ASN A 350 -4.70 -7.46 -11.79
CA ASN A 350 -3.65 -7.96 -12.68
C ASN A 350 -2.80 -9.07 -12.03
N GLU A 351 -2.80 -9.15 -10.69
CA GLU A 351 -2.07 -10.17 -9.93
C GLU A 351 -3.04 -11.04 -9.13
N ALA A 352 -2.98 -12.36 -9.31
CA ALA A 352 -3.91 -13.29 -8.67
C ALA A 352 -3.88 -13.32 -7.13
N SER A 353 -2.86 -12.73 -6.51
CA SER A 353 -2.73 -12.59 -5.04
C SER A 353 -3.27 -11.28 -4.48
N ASP A 354 -3.73 -10.37 -5.34
CA ASP A 354 -4.33 -9.13 -4.91
C ASP A 354 -5.76 -9.35 -4.43
N ASP A 355 -6.12 -8.62 -3.39
CA ASP A 355 -7.39 -8.75 -2.67
C ASP A 355 -8.15 -7.44 -2.76
N THR A 356 -9.28 -7.47 -3.46
CA THR A 356 -9.99 -6.28 -3.94
C THR A 356 -11.47 -6.35 -3.60
N SER A 357 -12.10 -5.18 -3.50
CA SER A 357 -13.53 -5.05 -3.19
C SER A 357 -14.23 -4.27 -4.27
N LEU A 358 -15.54 -4.48 -4.41
CA LEU A 358 -16.39 -3.80 -5.36
C LEU A 358 -17.63 -3.29 -4.63
N LEU A 359 -17.94 -2.01 -4.80
CA LEU A 359 -19.12 -1.39 -4.25
C LEU A 359 -19.89 -0.67 -5.35
N VAL A 360 -21.20 -0.88 -5.39
CA VAL A 360 -22.09 -0.31 -6.40
C VAL A 360 -23.28 0.34 -5.71
N ASN A 361 -23.44 1.64 -5.90
CA ASN A 361 -24.65 2.37 -5.52
C ASN A 361 -25.61 2.39 -6.70
N ALA A 362 -26.76 1.73 -6.56
CA ALA A 362 -27.77 1.60 -7.60
C ALA A 362 -28.72 2.82 -7.65
N PRO A 363 -29.51 3.01 -8.74
CA PRO A 363 -30.37 4.18 -8.92
C PRO A 363 -31.44 4.37 -7.84
N ASN A 364 -31.82 3.28 -7.16
CA ASN A 364 -32.77 3.26 -6.06
C ASN A 364 -32.12 3.63 -4.71
N GLY A 365 -30.79 3.80 -4.65
CA GLY A 365 -30.02 4.08 -3.44
C GLY A 365 -29.59 2.82 -2.68
N ASP A 366 -29.84 1.62 -3.22
CA ASP A 366 -29.37 0.38 -2.63
C ASP A 366 -27.87 0.18 -2.94
N TRP A 367 -27.13 -0.30 -1.94
CA TRP A 367 -25.72 -0.65 -2.07
C TRP A 367 -25.58 -2.16 -2.31
N HIS A 368 -24.77 -2.50 -3.31
CA HIS A 368 -24.37 -3.87 -3.60
C HIS A 368 -22.86 -3.96 -3.51
N CYS A 369 -22.37 -4.88 -2.70
CA CYS A 369 -20.96 -5.00 -2.39
C CYS A 369 -20.50 -6.45 -2.42
N ASN A 370 -19.26 -6.67 -2.80
CA ASN A 370 -18.59 -7.96 -2.67
C ASN A 370 -17.07 -7.76 -2.71
N ASP A 371 -16.31 -8.58 -1.99
CA ASP A 371 -14.85 -8.71 -2.07
C ASP A 371 -14.40 -10.02 -2.74
N ASP A 372 -15.11 -11.12 -2.51
CA ASP A 372 -14.78 -12.43 -3.08
C ASP A 372 -15.97 -13.07 -3.83
N TYR A 373 -15.99 -12.96 -5.16
CA TYR A 373 -17.11 -13.54 -5.95
C TYR A 373 -17.10 -15.06 -6.02
N GLU A 374 -15.93 -15.67 -6.11
CA GLU A 374 -15.77 -17.11 -6.11
C GLU A 374 -14.83 -17.52 -4.98
N ASN A 375 -15.14 -18.57 -4.22
CA ASN A 375 -14.34 -19.09 -3.11
C ASN A 375 -12.88 -19.50 -3.47
N THR A 376 -12.48 -19.33 -4.72
CA THR A 376 -11.16 -19.64 -5.28
C THR A 376 -10.41 -18.42 -5.82
N SER A 377 -11.00 -17.22 -5.75
CA SER A 377 -10.44 -15.97 -6.28
C SER A 377 -10.69 -14.81 -5.31
N LEU A 378 -9.68 -13.96 -5.12
CA LEU A 378 -9.73 -12.74 -4.30
C LEU A 378 -10.29 -11.52 -5.08
N ASN A 379 -11.10 -11.81 -6.12
CA ASN A 379 -11.59 -10.81 -7.05
C ASN A 379 -13.10 -10.64 -6.84
N PRO A 380 -13.58 -9.40 -6.77
CA PRO A 380 -14.96 -9.11 -6.43
C PRO A 380 -15.88 -9.16 -7.65
N GLY A 381 -17.15 -9.40 -7.39
CA GLY A 381 -18.18 -9.50 -8.41
C GLY A 381 -19.57 -9.38 -7.81
N VAL A 382 -20.41 -8.55 -8.43
CA VAL A 382 -21.75 -8.25 -7.95
C VAL A 382 -22.74 -8.57 -9.07
N VAL A 383 -23.79 -9.32 -8.73
CA VAL A 383 -24.95 -9.54 -9.60
C VAL A 383 -26.14 -8.75 -9.06
N ILE A 384 -26.62 -7.78 -9.83
CA ILE A 384 -27.82 -7.01 -9.54
C ILE A 384 -28.97 -7.59 -10.36
N GLU A 385 -29.87 -8.31 -9.70
CA GLU A 385 -31.09 -8.83 -10.33
C GLU A 385 -32.10 -7.70 -10.56
N ASN A 386 -32.81 -7.74 -11.69
CA ASN A 386 -33.81 -6.74 -12.08
C ASN A 386 -33.26 -5.30 -12.05
N ALA A 387 -32.03 -5.12 -12.55
CA ALA A 387 -31.35 -3.83 -12.60
C ALA A 387 -32.20 -2.77 -13.32
N ALA A 388 -32.58 -1.73 -12.57
CA ALA A 388 -33.41 -0.64 -13.06
C ALA A 388 -32.63 0.35 -13.92
N VAL A 389 -33.32 1.02 -14.86
CA VAL A 389 -32.78 2.15 -15.63
C VAL A 389 -32.33 3.25 -14.67
N GLY A 390 -31.14 3.81 -14.89
CA GLY A 390 -30.61 4.91 -14.09
C GLY A 390 -29.09 4.90 -13.91
N GLN A 391 -28.62 5.73 -12.98
CA GLN A 391 -27.21 5.87 -12.64
C GLN A 391 -26.76 4.80 -11.64
N TYR A 392 -25.65 4.16 -11.96
CA TYR A 392 -24.90 3.28 -11.07
C TYR A 392 -23.53 3.91 -10.84
N ASP A 393 -23.20 4.18 -9.59
CA ASP A 393 -21.88 4.65 -9.18
C ASP A 393 -21.08 3.46 -8.64
N ILE A 394 -19.86 3.28 -9.15
CA ILE A 394 -19.05 2.08 -8.93
C ILE A 394 -17.73 2.50 -8.30
N TRP A 395 -17.39 1.88 -7.17
CA TRP A 395 -16.07 1.97 -6.54
C TRP A 395 -15.39 0.61 -6.61
N VAL A 396 -14.10 0.63 -6.90
CA VAL A 396 -13.23 -0.53 -6.76
C VAL A 396 -12.26 -0.24 -5.63
N GLY A 397 -12.28 -1.07 -4.60
CA GLY A 397 -11.47 -0.93 -3.42
C GLY A 397 -10.42 -2.02 -3.29
N SER A 398 -9.58 -1.86 -2.30
CA SER A 398 -8.65 -2.88 -1.82
C SER A 398 -9.10 -3.39 -0.47
N TYR A 399 -8.82 -4.65 -0.14
CA TYR A 399 -9.15 -5.17 1.19
C TYR A 399 -8.39 -4.43 2.31
N LEU A 400 -7.15 -4.02 2.02
CA LEU A 400 -6.28 -3.27 2.93
C LEU A 400 -6.28 -1.77 2.59
N ALA A 401 -6.22 -0.92 3.61
CA ALA A 401 -6.14 0.53 3.44
C ALA A 401 -4.93 0.95 2.60
N ASP A 402 -5.11 1.98 1.76
CA ASP A 402 -4.04 2.63 0.99
C ASP A 402 -3.24 1.67 0.08
N ARG A 403 -3.82 0.51 -0.28
CA ARG A 403 -3.25 -0.41 -1.26
C ARG A 403 -3.88 -0.14 -2.61
N PHE A 404 -3.07 0.36 -3.54
CA PHE A 404 -3.54 0.62 -4.90
C PHE A 404 -3.28 -0.58 -5.80
N ILE A 405 -4.34 -1.21 -6.32
CA ILE A 405 -4.25 -2.39 -7.19
C ILE A 405 -4.83 -2.05 -8.56
N THR A 406 -4.03 -2.24 -9.60
CA THR A 406 -4.46 -2.09 -11.00
C THR A 406 -5.20 -3.33 -11.46
N GLY A 407 -6.27 -3.14 -12.21
CA GLY A 407 -7.01 -4.25 -12.80
C GLY A 407 -8.10 -3.77 -13.76
N THR A 408 -8.94 -4.71 -14.16
CA THR A 408 -9.99 -4.49 -15.17
C THR A 408 -11.37 -4.58 -14.52
N LEU A 409 -12.11 -3.47 -14.58
CA LEU A 409 -13.54 -3.42 -14.26
C LEU A 409 -14.33 -3.95 -15.48
N GLY A 410 -15.22 -4.91 -15.28
CA GLY A 410 -16.09 -5.49 -16.30
C GLY A 410 -17.57 -5.28 -15.99
N LEU A 411 -18.37 -4.86 -16.99
CA LEU A 411 -19.82 -4.70 -16.92
C LEU A 411 -20.49 -5.59 -17.97
N SER A 412 -21.48 -6.40 -17.59
CA SER A 412 -22.20 -7.28 -18.52
C SER A 412 -23.62 -7.62 -18.05
N ASN A 413 -24.50 -8.05 -18.94
CA ASN A 413 -25.81 -8.62 -18.57
C ASN A 413 -25.85 -10.17 -18.59
N VAL A 414 -24.68 -10.83 -18.73
CA VAL A 414 -24.54 -12.29 -18.74
C VAL A 414 -24.02 -12.78 -17.38
N THR A 415 -24.81 -13.62 -16.70
CA THR A 415 -24.55 -14.09 -15.31
C THR A 415 -23.60 -15.27 -15.17
N VAL A 416 -23.02 -15.76 -16.26
CA VAL A 416 -22.08 -16.89 -16.23
C VAL A 416 -20.83 -16.53 -17.04
N LEU A 417 -19.76 -16.20 -16.32
CA LEU A 417 -18.42 -16.27 -16.88
C LEU A 417 -18.02 -17.74 -16.89
N THR A 418 -18.05 -18.37 -18.06
CA THR A 418 -17.10 -19.45 -18.31
C THR A 418 -15.88 -18.81 -18.97
N ALA A 419 -14.69 -19.32 -18.68
CA ALA A 419 -13.44 -18.92 -19.36
C ALA A 419 -13.52 -18.99 -20.91
N ALA A 420 -14.59 -19.58 -21.46
CA ALA A 420 -14.87 -19.65 -22.90
C ALA A 420 -15.64 -18.44 -23.48
N ASN A 421 -16.21 -17.55 -22.65
CA ASN A 421 -16.95 -16.36 -23.12
C ASN A 421 -16.15 -15.05 -22.96
N LEU A 422 -14.94 -15.11 -22.43
CA LEU A 422 -13.96 -14.03 -22.45
C LEU A 422 -13.21 -14.05 -23.78
N THR A 423 -13.90 -13.79 -24.89
CA THR A 423 -13.16 -13.31 -26.06
C THR A 423 -12.83 -11.86 -25.75
N ALA A 424 -11.61 -11.61 -25.28
CA ALA A 424 -11.07 -10.28 -25.25
C ALA A 424 -11.25 -9.68 -26.66
N SER A 425 -11.86 -8.51 -26.77
CA SER A 425 -12.11 -7.85 -28.06
C SER A 425 -11.52 -6.46 -28.02
N LEU A 426 -10.74 -6.11 -29.04
CA LEU A 426 -10.15 -4.78 -29.14
C LEU A 426 -11.24 -3.75 -29.50
N ASP A 427 -11.32 -2.66 -28.71
CA ASP A 427 -12.24 -1.56 -28.94
C ASP A 427 -11.67 -0.59 -29.97
N ILE A 428 -11.98 -0.84 -31.24
CA ILE A 428 -11.59 0.03 -32.36
C ILE A 428 -12.24 1.42 -32.26
N SER A 429 -13.36 1.56 -31.52
CA SER A 429 -14.07 2.84 -31.42
C SER A 429 -13.49 3.80 -30.37
N GLY A 430 -12.63 3.27 -29.48
CA GLY A 430 -12.00 4.02 -28.41
C GLY A 430 -11.17 5.21 -28.88
N VAL A 431 -10.96 6.16 -27.97
CA VAL A 431 -10.01 7.28 -28.16
C VAL A 431 -8.59 6.74 -27.95
N PRO A 432 -7.64 6.96 -28.90
CA PRO A 432 -6.32 6.39 -28.76
C PRO A 432 -5.48 7.02 -27.65
N TYR A 433 -4.68 6.21 -26.95
CA TYR A 433 -3.88 6.65 -25.79
C TYR A 433 -2.81 7.71 -26.13
N TYR A 434 -2.17 7.59 -27.29
CA TYR A 434 -1.09 8.47 -27.76
C TYR A 434 -1.53 9.39 -28.90
N GLY A 435 -2.85 9.52 -29.08
CA GLY A 435 -3.47 10.49 -29.99
C GLY A 435 -3.69 9.99 -31.41
N GLU A 436 -4.02 10.94 -32.29
CA GLU A 436 -4.28 10.68 -33.70
C GLU A 436 -3.56 11.69 -34.61
N ALA A 437 -3.23 11.27 -35.83
CA ALA A 437 -2.69 12.15 -36.86
C ALA A 437 -3.43 11.98 -38.19
N SER A 438 -3.55 13.08 -38.95
CA SER A 438 -3.98 13.04 -40.34
C SER A 438 -2.78 13.25 -41.25
N LEU A 439 -2.37 12.23 -41.98
CA LEU A 439 -1.24 12.31 -42.91
C LEU A 439 -1.74 12.16 -44.34
N VAL A 440 -1.10 12.92 -45.23
CA VAL A 440 -1.31 12.86 -46.68
C VAL A 440 -0.05 12.38 -47.38
N ARG A 441 -0.17 11.90 -48.60
CA ARG A 441 0.99 11.54 -49.43
C ARG A 441 2.03 12.66 -49.51
N GLY A 442 3.29 12.32 -49.26
CA GLY A 442 4.45 13.22 -49.23
C GLY A 442 4.59 14.00 -47.93
N PHE A 443 4.09 13.47 -46.81
CA PHE A 443 4.19 14.15 -45.52
C PHE A 443 5.64 14.35 -45.07
N THR A 444 5.87 15.39 -44.28
CA THR A 444 7.16 15.66 -43.63
C THR A 444 6.93 16.10 -42.19
N PRO A 445 7.77 15.68 -41.22
CA PRO A 445 8.89 14.75 -41.38
C PRO A 445 8.45 13.30 -41.66
N ASP A 446 9.25 12.55 -42.42
CA ASP A 446 9.07 11.12 -42.71
C ASP A 446 10.32 10.35 -42.22
N PRO A 447 10.21 9.37 -41.29
CA PRO A 447 8.97 8.86 -40.68
C PRO A 447 8.31 9.86 -39.73
N HIS A 448 6.99 9.80 -39.66
CA HIS A 448 6.21 10.37 -38.56
C HIS A 448 6.43 9.49 -37.33
N ARG A 449 6.67 10.12 -36.19
CA ARG A 449 7.18 9.48 -34.98
C ARG A 449 6.26 9.78 -33.81
N VAL A 450 5.97 8.75 -33.04
CA VAL A 450 5.16 8.83 -31.83
C VAL A 450 5.83 7.96 -30.78
N ASP A 451 6.18 8.55 -29.64
CA ASP A 451 6.69 7.79 -28.49
C ASP A 451 5.51 7.08 -27.82
N ILE A 452 5.61 5.76 -27.67
CA ILE A 452 4.55 4.89 -27.16
C ILE A 452 5.15 3.96 -26.09
N MET A 453 4.45 3.83 -24.98
CA MET A 453 4.63 2.71 -24.04
C MET A 453 3.55 1.67 -24.35
N GLY A 454 3.95 0.64 -25.07
CA GLY A 454 3.09 -0.46 -25.51
C GLY A 454 3.02 -1.59 -24.49
N GLY A 455 2.07 -2.50 -24.68
CA GLY A 455 1.71 -3.56 -23.73
C GLY A 455 0.22 -3.54 -23.43
N GLY A 456 -0.22 -4.34 -22.46
CA GLY A 456 -1.59 -4.34 -21.97
C GLY A 456 -2.03 -5.71 -21.48
N SER A 457 -3.29 -5.84 -21.10
CA SER A 457 -3.86 -7.03 -20.48
C SER A 457 -4.58 -7.96 -21.48
N ILE A 458 -4.86 -7.49 -22.70
CA ILE A 458 -5.61 -8.28 -23.69
C ILE A 458 -4.68 -9.24 -24.43
N ASN A 459 -4.83 -10.53 -24.15
CA ASN A 459 -4.16 -11.59 -24.93
C ASN A 459 -4.78 -11.70 -26.33
N ILE A 460 -4.04 -11.32 -27.37
CA ILE A 460 -4.53 -11.27 -28.75
C ILE A 460 -4.88 -12.67 -29.27
N ALA A 461 -4.24 -13.73 -28.74
CA ALA A 461 -4.56 -15.11 -29.13
C ALA A 461 -5.97 -15.55 -28.69
N GLN A 462 -6.61 -14.81 -27.77
CA GLN A 462 -7.99 -15.02 -27.33
C GLN A 462 -9.00 -14.12 -28.05
N THR A 463 -8.53 -13.29 -28.99
CA THR A 463 -9.37 -12.43 -29.85
C THR A 463 -9.72 -13.15 -31.16
N ASN A 464 -10.47 -12.48 -32.04
CA ASN A 464 -10.77 -12.96 -33.41
C ASN A 464 -9.65 -12.65 -34.43
N ILE A 465 -8.47 -12.22 -33.99
CA ILE A 465 -7.35 -11.87 -34.87
C ILE A 465 -6.50 -13.13 -35.11
N GLU A 466 -6.62 -13.70 -36.30
CA GLU A 466 -5.91 -14.94 -36.66
C GLU A 466 -4.38 -14.73 -36.69
N ASN A 467 -3.65 -15.74 -36.20
CA ASN A 467 -2.18 -15.84 -36.26
C ASN A 467 -1.44 -14.67 -35.61
N CYS A 468 -2.00 -14.11 -34.53
CA CYS A 468 -1.37 -13.07 -33.74
C CYS A 468 -1.19 -13.54 -32.29
N VAL A 469 -0.07 -13.18 -31.69
CA VAL A 469 0.29 -13.51 -30.31
C VAL A 469 0.82 -12.26 -29.63
N GLY A 470 0.64 -12.19 -28.31
CA GLY A 470 1.04 -11.05 -27.50
C GLY A 470 -0.12 -10.40 -26.78
N TYR A 471 0.20 -9.32 -26.08
CA TYR A 471 -0.68 -8.62 -25.16
C TYR A 471 -0.71 -7.14 -25.49
N VAL A 472 -1.92 -6.59 -25.65
CA VAL A 472 -2.15 -5.19 -26.04
C VAL A 472 -3.17 -4.54 -25.12
N SER A 473 -3.23 -3.21 -25.20
CA SER A 473 -4.23 -2.39 -24.56
C SER A 473 -5.62 -2.56 -25.23
N GLU A 474 -6.69 -2.22 -24.51
CA GLU A 474 -8.07 -2.35 -25.01
C GLU A 474 -8.37 -1.49 -26.24
N LYS A 475 -7.89 -0.25 -26.23
CA LYS A 475 -8.11 0.79 -27.25
C LYS A 475 -6.82 1.01 -28.03
N PRO A 476 -6.87 1.53 -29.27
CA PRO A 476 -5.67 1.76 -30.06
C PRO A 476 -4.69 2.66 -29.30
N ASP A 477 -3.39 2.40 -29.43
CA ASP A 477 -2.38 3.31 -28.91
C ASP A 477 -2.28 4.55 -29.80
N PHE A 478 -2.46 4.39 -31.11
CA PHE A 478 -2.43 5.50 -32.06
C PHE A 478 -3.43 5.31 -33.20
N ARG A 479 -4.00 6.41 -33.71
CA ARG A 479 -4.89 6.38 -34.88
C ARG A 479 -4.36 7.25 -36.01
N LEU A 480 -4.23 6.67 -37.18
CA LEU A 480 -3.86 7.38 -38.40
C LEU A 480 -5.06 7.56 -39.32
N ARG A 481 -5.39 8.81 -39.66
CA ARG A 481 -6.26 9.15 -40.80
C ARG A 481 -5.38 9.35 -42.02
N TRP A 482 -5.40 8.38 -42.93
CA TRP A 482 -4.56 8.37 -44.12
C TRP A 482 -5.31 8.85 -45.36
N GLU A 483 -4.77 9.88 -46.01
CA GLU A 483 -5.31 10.47 -47.23
C GLU A 483 -4.27 10.48 -48.36
N GLY A 484 -4.27 9.44 -49.20
CA GLY A 484 -3.45 9.40 -50.41
C GLY A 484 -3.25 7.98 -50.93
N ALA A 485 -3.39 7.78 -52.23
CA ALA A 485 -2.95 6.53 -52.85
C ALA A 485 -1.42 6.49 -52.85
N SER A 486 -0.82 5.88 -51.82
CA SER A 486 0.62 5.58 -51.77
C SER A 486 0.90 4.17 -52.27
N SER A 487 2.04 3.98 -52.94
CA SER A 487 2.54 2.65 -53.30
C SER A 487 2.93 1.83 -52.08
N LEU A 488 3.30 2.48 -50.97
CA LEU A 488 3.70 1.83 -49.72
C LEU A 488 3.31 2.71 -48.53
N LEU A 489 2.74 2.08 -47.51
CA LEU A 489 2.67 2.63 -46.16
C LEU A 489 3.19 1.56 -45.21
N GLN A 490 4.22 1.90 -44.44
CA GLN A 490 4.85 0.99 -43.49
C GLN A 490 4.71 1.54 -42.07
N PHE A 491 4.22 0.68 -41.19
CA PHE A 491 4.20 0.87 -39.74
C PHE A 491 5.28 -0.02 -39.15
N TYR A 492 6.06 0.51 -38.23
CA TYR A 492 7.03 -0.28 -37.48
C TYR A 492 7.29 0.38 -36.14
N PHE A 493 7.62 -0.44 -35.15
CA PHE A 493 7.93 0.02 -33.81
C PHE A 493 9.37 -0.33 -33.49
N ILE A 494 10.09 0.58 -32.83
CA ILE A 494 11.44 0.33 -32.34
C ILE A 494 11.44 0.48 -30.83
N ALA A 495 11.61 -0.63 -30.12
CA ALA A 495 11.81 -0.61 -28.68
C ALA A 495 13.12 0.10 -28.31
N GLU A 496 13.11 0.87 -27.21
CA GLU A 496 14.33 1.47 -26.66
C GLU A 496 15.30 0.41 -26.13
N ASP A 497 14.77 -0.67 -25.55
CA ASP A 497 15.53 -1.82 -25.09
C ASP A 497 15.40 -2.99 -26.08
N SER A 498 16.52 -3.34 -26.72
CA SER A 498 16.65 -4.47 -27.64
C SER A 498 16.36 -5.85 -27.03
N ALA A 499 16.30 -5.95 -25.69
CA ALA A 499 15.92 -7.18 -25.00
C ALA A 499 14.40 -7.40 -24.98
N LEU A 500 13.60 -6.36 -25.21
CA LEU A 500 12.15 -6.46 -25.25
C LEU A 500 11.66 -7.04 -26.59
N ASP A 501 10.42 -7.50 -26.57
CA ASP A 501 9.79 -8.22 -27.68
C ASP A 501 8.41 -7.60 -27.97
N PRO A 502 8.36 -6.46 -28.68
CA PRO A 502 7.12 -5.78 -29.02
C PRO A 502 6.28 -6.50 -30.07
N VAL A 503 4.97 -6.27 -30.02
CA VAL A 503 4.00 -6.71 -31.03
C VAL A 503 3.32 -5.50 -31.64
N LEU A 504 3.05 -5.52 -32.95
CA LEU A 504 2.29 -4.47 -33.63
C LEU A 504 1.03 -5.07 -34.21
N VAL A 505 -0.12 -4.46 -33.90
CA VAL A 505 -1.43 -4.85 -34.43
C VAL A 505 -2.07 -3.63 -35.09
N VAL A 506 -2.63 -3.82 -36.28
CA VAL A 506 -3.27 -2.75 -37.06
C VAL A 506 -4.63 -3.21 -37.59
N ASN A 507 -5.69 -2.45 -37.28
CA ASN A 507 -6.95 -2.53 -37.99
C ASN A 507 -6.93 -1.56 -39.17
N ALA A 508 -7.09 -2.09 -40.39
CA ALA A 508 -7.09 -1.30 -41.61
C ALA A 508 -8.48 -0.70 -41.92
N PRO A 509 -8.58 0.30 -42.82
CA PRO A 509 -9.85 0.98 -43.14
C PRO A 509 -10.99 0.08 -43.64
N ASP A 510 -10.68 -1.14 -44.08
CA ASP A 510 -11.68 -2.12 -44.53
C ASP A 510 -12.06 -3.15 -43.45
N GLY A 511 -11.58 -2.95 -42.22
CA GLY A 511 -11.81 -3.83 -41.08
C GLY A 511 -10.86 -5.02 -41.01
N SER A 512 -9.94 -5.19 -41.96
CA SER A 512 -8.96 -6.28 -41.93
C SER A 512 -7.90 -6.04 -40.85
N TRP A 513 -7.54 -7.09 -40.12
CA TRP A 513 -6.50 -7.04 -39.09
C TRP A 513 -5.14 -7.51 -39.62
N TYR A 514 -4.10 -6.84 -39.16
CA TYR A 514 -2.71 -7.16 -39.48
C TYR A 514 -1.93 -7.22 -38.18
N CYS A 515 -1.06 -8.21 -38.04
CA CYS A 515 -0.24 -8.40 -36.86
C CYS A 515 1.16 -8.84 -37.25
N ASN A 516 2.15 -8.34 -36.53
CA ASN A 516 3.52 -8.79 -36.61
C ASN A 516 4.21 -8.54 -35.27
N ASP A 517 5.03 -9.49 -34.82
CA ASP A 517 5.90 -9.42 -33.64
C ASP A 517 7.37 -9.26 -34.09
N ASP A 518 7.80 -10.03 -35.09
CA ASP A 518 9.15 -9.91 -35.65
C ASP A 518 9.13 -9.44 -37.11
N ALA A 519 9.75 -8.29 -37.43
CA ALA A 519 9.86 -7.83 -38.81
C ALA A 519 10.71 -8.77 -39.69
N ASN A 520 11.66 -9.49 -39.09
CA ASN A 520 12.45 -10.56 -39.72
C ASN A 520 13.22 -11.36 -38.65
N SER A 521 13.84 -12.47 -39.04
CA SER A 521 14.57 -13.38 -38.13
C SER A 521 15.75 -12.77 -37.37
N ASN A 522 16.11 -11.51 -37.59
CA ASN A 522 17.25 -10.84 -36.94
C ASN A 522 16.82 -9.73 -35.96
N THR A 523 15.53 -9.44 -35.82
CA THR A 523 15.03 -8.36 -34.96
C THR A 523 13.74 -8.75 -34.28
N ARG A 524 13.58 -8.32 -33.01
CA ARG A 524 12.34 -8.46 -32.22
C ARG A 524 11.36 -7.30 -32.41
N ASN A 525 11.63 -6.46 -33.40
CA ASN A 525 10.87 -5.25 -33.63
C ASN A 525 9.88 -5.53 -34.76
N PRO A 526 8.60 -5.20 -34.59
CA PRO A 526 7.58 -5.55 -35.55
C PRO A 526 7.50 -4.54 -36.69
N SER A 527 7.03 -5.00 -37.85
CA SER A 527 6.71 -4.16 -39.00
C SER A 527 5.56 -4.70 -39.84
N ILE A 528 4.62 -3.83 -40.18
CA ILE A 528 3.51 -4.10 -41.09
C ILE A 528 3.64 -3.21 -42.32
N LYS A 529 3.59 -3.82 -43.51
CA LYS A 529 3.70 -3.15 -44.81
C LYS A 529 2.42 -3.27 -45.61
N PHE A 530 1.86 -2.15 -46.02
CA PHE A 530 0.72 -2.06 -46.93
C PHE A 530 1.19 -1.67 -48.34
N ASN A 531 1.26 -2.65 -49.24
CA ASN A 531 1.49 -2.40 -50.66
C ASN A 531 0.19 -1.90 -51.28
N SER A 532 0.12 -0.61 -51.62
CA SER A 532 -1.11 0.11 -51.99
C SER A 532 -2.07 0.36 -50.82
N ALA A 533 -1.63 1.19 -49.87
CA ALA A 533 -2.44 1.59 -48.71
C ALA A 533 -3.74 2.29 -49.15
N ARG A 534 -4.86 1.90 -48.53
CA ARG A 534 -6.18 2.48 -48.81
C ARG A 534 -6.34 3.76 -48.00
N ASN A 535 -7.05 4.73 -48.57
CA ASN A 535 -7.46 5.90 -47.79
C ASN A 535 -8.42 5.47 -46.68
N GLY A 536 -8.28 6.08 -45.50
CA GLY A 536 -9.17 5.85 -44.37
C GLY A 536 -8.45 5.82 -43.03
N VAL A 537 -9.09 5.21 -42.04
CA VAL A 537 -8.58 5.14 -40.67
C VAL A 537 -7.81 3.84 -40.46
N TYR A 538 -6.61 3.95 -39.91
CA TYR A 538 -5.81 2.85 -39.41
C TYR A 538 -5.71 2.99 -37.89
N ASP A 539 -6.19 1.98 -37.16
CA ASP A 539 -6.09 1.89 -35.71
C ASP A 539 -4.92 0.99 -35.35
N ILE A 540 -4.01 1.47 -34.50
CA ILE A 540 -2.69 0.89 -34.29
C ILE A 540 -2.48 0.62 -32.80
N TRP A 541 -2.16 -0.62 -32.46
CA TRP A 541 -1.77 -1.06 -31.12
C TRP A 541 -0.30 -1.49 -31.13
N VAL A 542 0.42 -1.11 -30.08
CA VAL A 542 1.75 -1.60 -29.74
C VAL A 542 1.63 -2.41 -28.46
N GLY A 543 1.92 -3.69 -28.55
CA GLY A 543 1.86 -4.65 -27.46
C GLY A 543 3.23 -5.20 -27.06
N SER A 544 3.20 -6.17 -26.17
CA SER A 544 4.33 -7.00 -25.76
C SER A 544 4.06 -8.46 -26.11
N TYR A 545 5.10 -9.23 -26.41
CA TYR A 545 4.97 -10.67 -26.60
C TYR A 545 4.62 -11.38 -25.28
N GLN A 546 5.10 -10.83 -24.16
CA GLN A 546 4.93 -11.38 -22.80
C GLN A 546 3.89 -10.59 -22.00
N GLU A 547 3.12 -11.30 -21.18
CA GLU A 547 2.14 -10.75 -20.26
C GLU A 547 2.78 -9.78 -19.25
N SER A 548 2.07 -8.69 -18.91
CA SER A 548 2.51 -7.71 -17.92
C SER A 548 3.87 -7.05 -18.19
N VAL A 549 4.35 -7.09 -19.44
CA VAL A 549 5.58 -6.42 -19.87
C VAL A 549 5.22 -5.17 -20.65
N TRP A 550 5.73 -4.02 -20.20
CA TRP A 550 5.60 -2.76 -20.94
C TRP A 550 6.80 -2.57 -21.87
N VAL A 551 6.54 -2.15 -23.11
CA VAL A 551 7.56 -1.88 -24.12
C VAL A 551 7.56 -0.41 -24.49
N GLN A 552 8.54 0.33 -23.98
CA GLN A 552 8.77 1.72 -24.37
C GLN A 552 9.54 1.79 -25.68
N GLY A 553 9.10 2.65 -26.59
CA GLY A 553 9.72 2.84 -27.89
C GLY A 553 9.02 3.85 -28.77
N GLU A 554 9.38 3.85 -30.04
CA GLU A 554 8.88 4.81 -31.02
C GLU A 554 8.13 4.10 -32.15
N LEU A 555 6.84 4.39 -32.29
CA LEU A 555 6.06 4.04 -33.47
C LEU A 555 6.44 4.96 -34.63
N ARG A 556 6.76 4.36 -35.76
CA ARG A 556 7.17 5.04 -36.98
C ARG A 556 6.26 4.71 -38.13
N ILE A 557 5.76 5.74 -38.78
CA ILE A 557 4.90 5.68 -39.97
C ILE A 557 5.65 6.29 -41.14
N THR A 558 5.79 5.56 -42.24
CA THR A 558 6.56 6.01 -43.41
C THR A 558 5.95 5.57 -44.72
N GLU A 559 6.14 6.37 -45.78
CA GLU A 559 5.82 5.97 -47.16
C GLU A 559 7.03 5.36 -47.88
N LEU A 560 8.19 5.29 -47.22
CA LEU A 560 9.42 4.75 -47.74
C LEU A 560 9.67 3.35 -47.19
N GLU A 561 10.38 2.51 -47.93
CA GLU A 561 10.78 1.21 -47.39
C GLU A 561 11.85 1.40 -46.31
N ALA A 562 11.47 1.10 -45.06
CA ALA A 562 12.36 1.10 -43.92
C ALA A 562 12.84 -0.32 -43.61
N ARG A 563 14.15 -0.47 -43.35
CA ARG A 563 14.72 -1.69 -42.77
C ARG A 563 14.65 -1.58 -41.26
N VAL A 564 13.87 -2.47 -40.65
CA VAL A 564 13.86 -2.67 -39.20
C VAL A 564 15.00 -3.63 -38.88
N ASN A 565 15.99 -3.13 -38.14
CA ASN A 565 17.19 -3.86 -37.76
C ASN A 565 17.32 -3.91 -36.24
#